data_AF-A0AA39QTS1-F1
#
_entry.id   AF-A0AA39QTS1-F1
#
_cell.length_a   1.000
_cell.length_b   1.000
_cell.length_c   1.000
_cell.angle_alpha   90.00
_cell.angle_beta   90.00
_cell.angle_gamma   90.00
#
_symmetry.space_group_name_H-M   'P 1'
#
loop_
_entity.id
_entity.type
_entity.pdbx_description
1 polymer ?
#
loop_
_entity_poly.entity_id
_entity_poly.type
_entity_poly.pdbx_seq_one_letter_code
_entity_poly.pdbx_strand_id
1 'polypeptide(L)'
;MPVALLINGGDDCMYSRNVDYRLCPEVNLLEGPMTDVRDALRWIRHELPSLKLSCPGLRVDGDRVAVVGWPTGGSLAMSLGFTPLQYGIKPPEAILAFYCPSNYDDFHKNPIYTSYSISSPDEEYDLLDSVRDEPGSCSLCRTIPQ
;
A
#
# COMPACT_ATOMS: atom_id res chain seq x y z
N MET A 1 4.10 4.79 -0.22
CA MET A 1 3.92 3.39 -0.67
C MET A 1 2.43 3.16 -0.88
N PRO A 2 1.99 2.30 -1.81
CA PRO A 2 0.57 2.23 -2.16
C PRO A 2 -0.27 1.47 -1.12
N VAL A 3 -1.47 1.99 -0.86
CA VAL A 3 -2.61 1.30 -0.24
C VAL A 3 -3.79 1.43 -1.19
N ALA A 4 -4.39 0.29 -1.54
CA ALA A 4 -5.55 0.23 -2.41
C ALA A 4 -6.72 -0.42 -1.66
N LEU A 5 -7.86 0.27 -1.64
CA LEU A 5 -9.13 -0.29 -1.22
C LEU A 5 -9.83 -0.89 -2.44
N LEU A 6 -10.17 -2.15 -2.35
CA LEU A 6 -10.86 -2.92 -3.38
C LEU A 6 -12.31 -3.12 -2.97
N ILE A 7 -13.24 -2.89 -3.89
CA ILE A 7 -14.67 -3.00 -3.63
C ILE A 7 -15.31 -3.83 -4.73
N ASN A 8 -16.26 -4.67 -4.33
CA ASN A 8 -17.04 -5.45 -5.28
C ASN A 8 -17.92 -4.51 -6.12
N GLY A 9 -17.81 -4.64 -7.45
CA GLY A 9 -18.52 -3.85 -8.44
C GLY A 9 -19.70 -4.57 -9.10
N GLY A 10 -20.01 -5.82 -8.73
CA GLY A 10 -20.91 -6.71 -9.48
C GLY A 10 -20.26 -7.31 -10.73
N ASP A 11 -20.88 -8.36 -11.31
CA ASP A 11 -20.52 -9.01 -12.59
C ASP A 11 -19.01 -9.11 -12.88
N ASP A 12 -18.27 -9.82 -12.00
CA ASP A 12 -16.81 -10.04 -12.07
C ASP A 12 -15.95 -8.77 -12.14
N CYS A 13 -16.50 -7.60 -11.84
CA CYS A 13 -15.80 -6.34 -11.81
C CYS A 13 -15.37 -5.97 -10.37
N MET A 14 -14.12 -5.55 -10.20
CA MET A 14 -13.63 -4.95 -8.97
C MET A 14 -13.29 -3.48 -9.22
N TYR A 15 -13.74 -2.61 -8.32
CA TYR A 15 -13.35 -1.21 -8.30
C TYR A 15 -12.22 -1.01 -7.30
N SER A 16 -11.10 -0.42 -7.74
CA SER A 16 -9.95 -0.13 -6.89
C SER A 16 -9.80 1.38 -6.66
N ARG A 17 -9.59 1.79 -5.42
CA ARG A 17 -9.24 3.15 -5.04
C ARG A 17 -7.91 3.20 -4.31
N ASN A 18 -6.91 3.85 -4.92
CA ASN A 18 -5.67 4.16 -4.24
C ASN A 18 -5.87 5.33 -3.27
N VAL A 19 -5.29 5.21 -2.07
CA VAL A 19 -5.33 6.24 -1.04
C VAL A 19 -4.04 7.05 -1.09
N ASP A 20 -4.17 8.34 -1.37
CA ASP A 20 -3.09 9.30 -1.22
C ASP A 20 -3.15 9.88 0.21
N TYR A 21 -2.36 9.31 1.10
CA TYR A 21 -2.35 9.63 2.52
C TYR A 21 -1.15 10.53 2.86
N ARG A 22 -1.31 11.41 3.85
CA ARG A 22 -0.24 12.31 4.31
C ARG A 22 0.96 11.52 4.80
N LEU A 23 2.16 12.02 4.54
CA LEU A 23 3.41 11.31 4.84
C LEU A 23 4.09 11.85 6.11
N CYS A 24 4.89 10.98 6.73
CA CYS A 24 5.84 11.37 7.77
C CYS A 24 7.11 11.92 7.12
N PRO A 25 7.82 12.87 7.77
CA PRO A 25 7.63 13.33 9.14
C PRO A 25 6.69 14.54 9.31
N GLU A 26 6.13 15.10 8.24
CA GLU A 26 5.30 16.32 8.27
C GLU A 26 4.06 16.16 9.16
N VAL A 27 3.55 14.94 9.26
CA VAL A 27 2.52 14.53 10.23
C VAL A 27 2.94 13.21 10.89
N ASN A 28 2.54 13.00 12.14
CA ASN A 28 2.78 11.73 12.82
C ASN A 28 1.91 10.60 12.23
N LEU A 29 2.30 9.35 12.50
CA LEU A 29 1.65 8.16 11.94
C LEU A 29 0.16 8.05 12.29
N LEU A 30 -0.22 8.42 13.52
CA LEU A 30 -1.59 8.26 14.03
C LEU A 30 -2.54 9.30 13.42
N GLU A 31 -2.15 10.57 13.44
CA GLU A 31 -2.96 11.70 12.95
C GLU A 31 -2.89 11.88 11.44
N GLY A 32 -1.89 11.30 10.79
CA GLY A 32 -1.69 11.33 9.35
C GLY A 32 -2.12 10.03 8.68
N PRO A 33 -1.18 9.17 8.26
CA PRO A 33 -1.46 7.98 7.46
C PRO A 33 -2.59 7.09 8.00
N MET A 34 -2.60 6.77 9.30
CA MET A 34 -3.60 5.86 9.89
C MET A 34 -5.00 6.47 9.91
N THR A 35 -5.08 7.79 10.13
CA THR A 35 -6.33 8.54 10.05
C THR A 35 -6.84 8.61 8.61
N ASP A 36 -5.96 8.89 7.65
CA ASP A 36 -6.33 9.06 6.24
C ASP A 36 -6.84 7.74 5.62
N VAL A 37 -6.19 6.59 5.90
CA VAL A 37 -6.68 5.29 5.40
C VAL A 37 -8.00 4.86 6.05
N ARG A 38 -8.22 5.20 7.33
CA ARG A 38 -9.49 4.95 8.02
C ARG A 38 -10.61 5.79 7.40
N ASP A 39 -10.35 7.06 7.16
CA ASP A 39 -11.33 7.97 6.58
C ASP A 39 -11.63 7.62 5.12
N ALA A 40 -10.64 7.14 4.37
CA ALA A 40 -10.84 6.54 3.05
C ALA A 40 -11.74 5.30 3.11
N LEU A 41 -11.52 4.39 4.08
CA LEU A 41 -12.41 3.24 4.29
C LEU A 41 -13.84 3.68 4.62
N ARG A 42 -14.01 4.68 5.50
CA ARG A 42 -15.32 5.25 5.83
C ARG A 42 -16.03 5.79 4.58
N TRP A 43 -15.33 6.59 3.79
CA TRP A 43 -15.86 7.17 2.56
C TRP A 43 -16.26 6.08 1.55
N ILE A 44 -15.43 5.05 1.40
CA ILE A 44 -15.70 3.91 0.52
C ILE A 44 -16.95 3.13 0.95
N ARG A 45 -17.14 2.94 2.26
CA ARG A 45 -18.30 2.18 2.77
C ARG A 45 -19.61 2.98 2.68
N HIS A 46 -19.56 4.28 2.91
CA HIS A 46 -20.78 5.08 3.13
C HIS A 46 -21.10 6.08 2.03
N GLU A 47 -20.09 6.67 1.40
CA GLU A 47 -20.29 7.77 0.44
C GLU A 47 -20.21 7.24 -0.99
N LEU A 48 -19.19 6.44 -1.33
CA LEU A 48 -18.97 5.95 -2.69
C LEU A 48 -20.15 5.18 -3.29
N PRO A 49 -20.87 4.29 -2.56
CA PRO A 49 -22.03 3.58 -3.12
C PRO A 49 -23.18 4.51 -3.53
N SER A 50 -23.24 5.73 -2.96
CA SER A 50 -24.26 6.73 -3.30
C SER A 50 -23.91 7.57 -4.54
N LEU A 51 -22.65 7.50 -5.00
CA LEU A 51 -22.18 8.31 -6.13
C LEU A 51 -22.58 7.68 -7.47
N LYS A 52 -22.98 8.54 -8.41
CA LYS A 52 -23.20 8.13 -9.80
C LYS A 52 -21.86 8.01 -10.51
N LEU A 53 -21.40 6.77 -10.70
CA LEU A 53 -20.17 6.49 -11.42
C LEU A 53 -20.44 6.42 -12.93
N SER A 54 -19.52 6.96 -13.72
CA SER A 54 -19.63 6.99 -15.19
C SER A 54 -19.42 5.63 -15.85
N CYS A 55 -19.23 4.55 -15.08
CA CYS A 55 -19.03 3.19 -15.57
C CYS A 55 -20.39 2.46 -15.60
N PRO A 56 -20.96 2.18 -16.78
CA PRO A 56 -22.24 1.49 -16.89
C PRO A 56 -22.14 0.07 -16.29
N GLY A 57 -23.09 -0.29 -15.44
CA GLY A 57 -23.16 -1.61 -14.80
C GLY A 57 -22.38 -1.76 -13.49
N LEU A 58 -21.49 -0.81 -13.16
CA LEU A 58 -20.75 -0.84 -11.90
C LEU A 58 -21.68 -0.59 -10.71
N ARG A 59 -21.79 -1.57 -9.82
CA ARG A 59 -22.53 -1.50 -8.55
C ARG A 59 -21.57 -1.67 -7.40
N VAL A 60 -21.19 -0.55 -6.78
CA VAL A 60 -20.28 -0.57 -5.62
C VAL A 60 -21.02 -1.06 -4.38
N ASP A 61 -20.57 -2.18 -3.83
CA ASP A 61 -21.07 -2.72 -2.56
C ASP A 61 -20.18 -2.28 -1.39
N GLY A 62 -20.65 -1.27 -0.64
CA GLY A 62 -19.96 -0.73 0.52
C GLY A 62 -19.80 -1.72 1.68
N ASP A 63 -20.52 -2.85 1.69
CA ASP A 63 -20.36 -3.90 2.69
C ASP A 63 -19.23 -4.87 2.35
N ARG A 64 -18.82 -4.95 1.08
CA ARG A 64 -17.78 -5.87 0.58
C ARG A 64 -16.51 -5.12 0.18
N VAL A 65 -15.70 -4.80 1.17
CA VAL A 65 -14.43 -4.07 0.99
C VAL A 65 -13.26 -4.94 1.39
N ALA A 66 -12.26 -5.04 0.51
CA ALA A 66 -10.94 -5.62 0.81
C ALA A 66 -9.87 -4.54 0.72
N VAL A 67 -8.74 -4.73 1.39
CA VAL A 67 -7.61 -3.78 1.36
C VAL A 67 -6.35 -4.51 0.95
N VAL A 68 -5.59 -3.89 0.05
CA VAL A 68 -4.27 -4.35 -0.37
C VAL A 68 -3.24 -3.29 -0.06
N GLY A 69 -2.09 -3.69 0.50
CA GLY A 69 -1.02 -2.77 0.84
C GLY A 69 0.38 -3.37 0.63
N TRP A 70 1.34 -2.51 0.27
CA TRP A 70 2.74 -2.87 0.01
C TRP A 70 3.69 -2.12 0.94
N PRO A 71 4.74 -2.80 1.45
CA PRO A 71 5.57 -2.41 2.57
C PRO A 71 4.82 -1.69 3.68
N THR A 72 5.18 -0.44 3.94
CA THR A 72 4.52 0.40 4.93
C THR A 72 3.02 0.57 4.68
N GLY A 73 2.56 0.49 3.43
CA GLY A 73 1.15 0.43 3.08
C GLY A 73 0.46 -0.86 3.58
N GLY A 74 1.18 -1.99 3.66
CA GLY A 74 0.65 -3.21 4.27
C GLY A 74 0.43 -3.06 5.78
N SER A 75 1.29 -2.31 6.47
CA SER A 75 1.09 -1.96 7.89
C SER A 75 -0.16 -1.09 8.07
N LEU A 76 -0.36 -0.11 7.18
CA LEU A 76 -1.57 0.70 7.15
C LEU A 76 -2.82 -0.14 6.85
N ALA A 77 -2.73 -1.09 5.91
CA ALA A 77 -3.81 -2.01 5.60
C ALA A 77 -4.20 -2.88 6.82
N MET A 78 -3.22 -3.42 7.54
CA MET A 78 -3.46 -4.18 8.78
C MET A 78 -4.09 -3.31 9.87
N SER A 79 -3.71 -2.02 9.96
CA SER A 79 -4.28 -1.13 10.96
C SER A 79 -5.81 -0.98 10.85
N LEU A 80 -6.35 -1.10 9.64
CA LEU A 80 -7.79 -1.07 9.38
C LEU A 80 -8.56 -2.25 9.99
N GLY A 81 -7.86 -3.29 10.47
CA GLY A 81 -8.48 -4.36 11.24
C GLY A 81 -8.98 -3.92 12.62
N PHE A 82 -8.42 -2.86 13.21
CA PHE A 82 -8.74 -2.46 14.59
C PHE A 82 -8.98 -0.95 14.78
N THR A 83 -8.32 -0.07 14.02
CA THR A 83 -8.50 1.38 14.17
C THR A 83 -9.92 1.89 13.84
N PRO A 84 -10.64 1.34 12.84
CA PRO A 84 -11.97 1.87 12.49
C PRO A 84 -13.05 1.53 13.52
N LEU A 85 -12.84 0.46 14.31
CA LEU A 85 -13.79 -0.02 15.32
C LEU A 85 -14.11 1.05 16.37
N GLN A 86 -13.12 1.84 16.76
CA GLN A 86 -13.27 2.93 17.73
C GLN A 86 -14.21 4.05 17.24
N TYR A 87 -14.48 4.09 15.93
CA TYR A 87 -15.32 5.09 15.27
C TYR A 87 -16.62 4.49 14.72
N GLY A 88 -16.95 3.25 15.09
CA GLY A 88 -18.15 2.56 14.62
C GLY A 88 -18.11 2.16 13.13
N ILE A 89 -16.92 2.10 12.53
CA ILE A 89 -16.74 1.71 11.12
C ILE A 89 -16.41 0.22 11.07
N LYS A 90 -17.10 -0.54 10.21
CA LYS A 90 -16.83 -1.97 9.99
C LYS A 90 -15.42 -2.16 9.37
N PRO A 91 -14.54 -3.01 9.94
CA PRO A 91 -13.26 -3.37 9.33
C PRO A 91 -13.44 -4.01 7.94
N PRO A 92 -12.43 -4.00 7.05
CA PRO A 92 -12.50 -4.69 5.77
C PRO A 92 -12.76 -6.20 5.92
N GLU A 93 -13.40 -6.81 4.93
CA GLU A 93 -13.65 -8.27 4.90
C GLU A 93 -12.37 -9.08 4.69
N ALA A 94 -11.39 -8.48 4.02
CA ALA A 94 -10.10 -9.10 3.77
C ALA A 94 -8.98 -8.04 3.74
N ILE A 95 -7.80 -8.43 4.22
CA ILE A 95 -6.59 -7.62 4.18
C ILE A 95 -5.49 -8.47 3.52
N LEU A 96 -4.90 -7.93 2.46
CA LEU A 96 -3.74 -8.51 1.78
C LEU A 96 -2.55 -7.57 1.97
N ALA A 97 -1.64 -7.94 2.86
CA ALA A 97 -0.46 -7.15 3.18
C ALA A 97 0.80 -7.84 2.64
N PHE A 98 1.52 -7.16 1.75
CA PHE A 98 2.73 -7.67 1.13
C PHE A 98 3.98 -7.17 1.84
N TYR A 99 4.84 -8.11 2.30
CA TYR A 99 6.17 -7.86 2.89
C TYR A 99 6.23 -6.61 3.79
N CYS A 100 5.21 -6.47 4.64
CA CYS A 100 4.98 -5.31 5.47
C CYS A 100 5.71 -5.41 6.82
N PRO A 101 6.21 -4.29 7.36
CA PRO A 101 6.65 -4.26 8.75
C PRO A 101 5.43 -4.48 9.66
N SER A 102 5.40 -5.63 10.33
CA SER A 102 4.28 -6.06 11.19
C SER A 102 4.64 -6.08 12.68
N ASN A 103 5.94 -6.12 13.00
CA ASN A 103 6.45 -6.06 14.35
C ASN A 103 7.44 -4.90 14.47
N TYR A 104 7.16 -3.97 15.39
CA TYR A 104 8.03 -2.85 15.72
C TYR A 104 8.69 -3.02 17.09
N ASP A 105 8.57 -4.18 17.71
CA ASP A 105 9.30 -4.50 18.93
C ASP A 105 10.78 -4.70 18.61
N ASP A 106 11.64 -4.03 19.37
CA ASP A 106 13.10 -4.24 19.39
C ASP A 106 13.84 -4.13 18.03
N PHE A 107 13.20 -3.61 16.97
CA PHE A 107 13.83 -3.43 15.65
C PHE A 107 15.08 -2.53 15.69
N HIS A 108 15.14 -1.64 16.68
CA HIS A 108 16.25 -0.73 16.94
C HIS A 108 17.36 -1.38 17.75
N LYS A 109 17.11 -2.56 18.34
CA LYS A 109 18.09 -3.32 19.15
C LYS A 109 18.74 -4.44 18.36
N ASN A 110 18.00 -5.07 17.44
CA ASN A 110 18.51 -6.17 16.63
C ASN A 110 18.14 -5.97 15.15
N PRO A 111 19.08 -6.17 14.20
CA PRO A 111 18.76 -6.13 12.79
C PRO A 111 17.77 -7.25 12.43
N ILE A 112 16.78 -6.95 11.59
CA ILE A 112 15.83 -7.94 11.09
C ILE A 112 16.47 -8.66 9.89
N TYR A 113 17.18 -9.76 10.15
CA TYR A 113 17.65 -10.66 9.10
C TYR A 113 16.59 -11.72 8.80
N THR A 114 16.19 -11.82 7.53
CA THR A 114 15.45 -12.98 7.04
C THR A 114 16.40 -14.14 6.80
N SER A 115 15.93 -15.39 6.85
CA SER A 115 16.76 -16.57 6.55
C SER A 115 17.42 -16.53 5.16
N TYR A 116 16.86 -15.74 4.23
CA TYR A 116 17.37 -15.54 2.87
C TYR A 116 18.28 -14.32 2.70
N SER A 117 18.37 -13.43 3.70
CA SER A 117 19.28 -12.28 3.67
C SER A 117 20.66 -12.60 4.23
N ILE A 118 20.93 -13.89 4.48
CA ILE A 118 22.28 -14.38 4.81
C ILE A 118 22.97 -14.67 3.47
N SER A 119 23.41 -13.63 2.77
CA SER A 119 24.75 -13.73 2.18
C SER A 119 25.69 -13.85 3.37
N SER A 120 26.59 -14.84 3.35
CA SER A 120 27.55 -14.99 4.45
C SER A 120 28.24 -13.64 4.68
N PRO A 121 28.45 -13.18 5.92
CA PRO A 121 29.16 -11.92 6.19
C PRO A 121 30.58 -11.85 5.60
N ASP A 122 31.11 -12.99 5.11
CA ASP A 122 32.38 -13.14 4.40
C ASP A 122 32.27 -13.01 2.86
N GLU A 123 31.08 -12.82 2.28
CA GLU A 123 30.95 -12.50 0.86
C GLU A 123 31.28 -11.02 0.65
N GLU A 124 32.44 -10.77 0.04
CA GLU A 124 32.91 -9.45 -0.37
C GLU A 124 31.93 -8.85 -1.39
N TYR A 125 31.03 -7.99 -0.91
CA TYR A 125 30.07 -7.27 -1.75
C TYR A 125 30.75 -6.05 -2.35
N ASP A 126 31.15 -6.13 -3.61
CA ASP A 126 31.67 -4.98 -4.35
C ASP A 126 30.54 -4.00 -4.69
N LEU A 127 30.49 -2.91 -3.92
CA LEU A 127 29.51 -1.83 -4.08
C LEU A 127 29.54 -1.17 -5.47
N LEU A 128 30.65 -1.30 -6.20
CA LEU A 128 30.85 -0.66 -7.50
C LEU A 128 30.64 -1.59 -8.69
N ASP A 129 30.37 -2.88 -8.48
CA ASP A 129 30.17 -3.86 -9.56
C ASP A 129 29.01 -3.47 -10.51
N SER A 130 28.05 -2.70 -10.00
CA SER A 130 26.92 -2.18 -10.80
C SER A 130 27.16 -0.77 -11.39
N VAL A 131 28.27 -0.12 -11.07
CA VAL A 131 28.61 1.22 -11.56
C VAL A 131 29.43 1.08 -12.84
N ARG A 132 28.85 1.54 -13.95
CA ARG A 132 29.55 1.57 -15.26
C ARG A 132 30.22 2.92 -15.44
N ASP A 133 31.44 2.92 -15.98
CA ASP A 133 32.18 4.14 -16.30
C ASP A 133 31.49 5.01 -17.37
N GLU A 134 30.60 4.40 -18.17
CA GLU A 134 29.81 5.07 -19.19
C GLU A 134 28.31 4.77 -19.04
N PRO A 135 27.43 5.76 -19.33
CA PRO A 135 25.99 5.52 -19.31
C PRO A 135 25.63 4.44 -20.33
N GLY A 136 24.95 3.39 -19.88
CA GLY A 136 24.51 2.30 -20.75
C GLY A 136 23.66 2.84 -21.90
N SER A 137 23.95 2.43 -23.14
CA SER A 137 23.19 2.87 -24.30
C SER A 137 21.74 2.42 -24.19
N CYS A 138 20.83 3.36 -23.89
CA CYS A 138 19.39 3.10 -23.93
C CYS A 138 18.94 3.13 -25.40
N SER A 139 18.73 1.95 -25.99
CA SER A 139 18.22 1.81 -27.36
C SER A 139 16.78 2.34 -27.55
N LEU A 140 16.08 2.63 -26.45
CA LEU A 140 14.70 3.16 -26.43
C LEU A 140 14.61 4.69 -26.53
N CYS A 141 15.71 5.44 -26.42
CA CYS A 141 15.70 6.91 -26.50
C CYS A 141 15.93 7.47 -27.92
N ARG A 142 15.96 6.63 -28.97
CA ARG A 142 16.38 7.05 -30.32
C ARG A 142 15.28 7.55 -31.26
N THR A 143 14.05 7.75 -30.80
CA THR A 143 12.97 8.21 -31.70
C THR A 143 12.09 9.29 -31.06
N ILE A 144 12.62 10.51 -31.02
CA ILE A 144 11.79 11.71 -31.11
C ILE A 144 12.35 12.53 -32.28
N PRO A 145 11.75 12.47 -33.48
CA PRO A 145 12.10 13.40 -34.56
C PRO A 145 11.59 14.80 -34.21
N GLN A 146 12.44 15.80 -34.48
CA GLN A 146 12.08 17.22 -34.45
C GLN A 146 11.14 17.58 -35.60
#